data_AF-A0A379VJR3-F1
#
_entry.id   AF-A0A379VJR3-F1
#
_cell.length_a   1.000
_cell.length_b   1.000
_cell.length_c   1.000
_cell.angle_alpha   90.00
_cell.angle_beta   90.00
_cell.angle_gamma   90.00
#
_symmetry.space_group_name_H-M   'P 1'
#
loop_
_entity.id
_entity.type
_entity.pdbx_description
1 polymer ?
#
loop_
_entity_poly.entity_id
_entity_poly.type
_entity_poly.pdbx_seq_one_letter_code
_entity_poly.pdbx_strand_id
1 'polypeptide(L)'
;MQHWPLLWGSVAKPPQKWLNRYPIHSGPPVIWIGAQECTGCTESLLRATHPTVENLVLETISLEYHEVLSAAFGHQVEENKHNALEKYKGQYVLVVDGSIPLKDNGIYCMVAGEPIVDHIRKAADGAAAIIAIGSCSAWGGVAAAGVNPTGAVSLQEVYRAKRLSIFQVVRQTA
;
A
#
# COMPACT_ATOMS: atom_id res chain seq x y z
N MET A 1 23.37 14.95 -21.81
CA MET A 1 23.98 13.61 -21.80
C MET A 1 25.01 13.57 -20.67
N GLN A 2 24.62 13.15 -19.47
CA GLN A 2 25.53 12.96 -18.34
C GLN A 2 25.24 11.63 -17.66
N HIS A 3 26.28 11.07 -17.05
CA HIS A 3 26.66 9.66 -17.12
C HIS A 3 26.19 8.91 -15.86
N TRP A 4 25.61 7.73 -16.03
CA TRP A 4 25.08 6.89 -14.96
C TRP A 4 26.09 5.80 -14.60
N PRO A 5 26.51 5.61 -13.33
CA PRO A 5 27.37 4.50 -12.95
C PRO A 5 26.62 3.17 -13.10
N LEU A 6 27.26 2.22 -13.77
CA LEU A 6 26.77 0.90 -14.21
C LEU A 6 26.51 -0.12 -13.08
N LEU A 7 25.91 0.27 -11.95
CA LEU A 7 25.79 -0.60 -10.76
C LEU A 7 24.38 -1.11 -10.42
N TRP A 8 23.36 -0.84 -11.25
CA TRP A 8 21.99 -1.30 -10.98
C TRP A 8 21.49 -2.27 -12.06
N GLY A 9 21.86 -3.55 -11.92
CA GLY A 9 21.56 -4.61 -12.90
C GLY A 9 20.29 -5.45 -12.64
N SER A 10 19.64 -5.36 -11.48
CA SER A 10 18.68 -6.40 -11.08
C SER A 10 17.32 -5.93 -10.57
N VAL A 11 17.08 -4.62 -10.46
CA VAL A 11 15.76 -4.10 -10.06
C VAL A 11 15.02 -3.66 -11.30
N ALA A 12 13.78 -4.13 -11.45
CA ALA A 12 12.90 -3.75 -12.53
C ALA A 12 12.84 -2.22 -12.63
N LYS A 13 13.33 -1.67 -13.75
CA LYS A 13 13.28 -0.23 -13.99
C LYS A 13 11.80 0.22 -14.00
N PRO A 14 11.42 1.25 -13.24
CA PRO A 14 10.07 1.78 -13.31
C PRO A 14 9.78 2.25 -14.75
N PRO A 15 8.53 2.14 -15.25
CA PRO A 15 8.23 2.47 -16.64
C PRO A 15 8.59 3.94 -16.92
N GLN A 16 9.17 4.23 -18.09
CA GLN A 16 9.72 5.56 -18.44
C GLN A 16 8.73 6.73 -18.24
N LYS A 17 7.42 6.46 -18.39
CA LYS A 17 6.33 7.44 -18.13
C LYS A 17 6.28 7.96 -16.69
N TRP A 18 6.81 7.21 -15.72
CA TRP A 18 6.85 7.59 -14.31
C TRP A 18 8.07 8.47 -14.01
N LEU A 19 9.22 8.16 -14.62
CA LEU A 19 10.46 8.94 -14.48
C LEU A 19 10.32 10.38 -15.01
N ASN A 20 9.50 10.58 -16.05
CA ASN A 20 9.23 11.92 -16.59
C ASN A 20 8.20 12.73 -15.78
N ARG A 21 7.48 12.09 -14.84
CA ARG A 21 6.34 12.72 -14.13
C ARG A 21 6.72 13.32 -12.78
N TYR A 22 7.79 12.84 -12.17
CA TYR A 22 8.22 13.29 -10.85
C TYR A 22 9.68 13.77 -10.88
N PRO A 23 10.01 14.92 -10.27
CA PRO A 23 11.39 15.37 -10.15
C PRO A 23 12.22 14.37 -9.34
N ILE A 24 13.54 14.40 -9.56
CA ILE A 24 14.55 13.42 -9.11
C ILE A 24 14.57 13.22 -7.57
N HIS A 25 13.93 14.11 -6.80
CA HIS A 25 13.87 14.07 -5.32
C HIS A 25 12.51 13.67 -4.74
N SER A 26 11.54 13.30 -5.56
CA SER A 26 10.24 12.84 -5.09
C SER A 26 9.83 11.66 -5.96
N GLY A 27 10.09 10.45 -5.51
CA GLY A 27 9.59 9.25 -6.17
C GLY A 27 8.05 9.22 -6.27
N PRO A 28 7.44 8.22 -6.92
CA PRO A 28 6.00 8.12 -6.99
C PRO A 28 5.37 8.16 -5.59
N PRO A 29 4.25 8.89 -5.40
CA PRO A 29 3.58 8.96 -4.12
C PRO A 29 2.96 7.60 -3.78
N VAL A 30 3.14 7.16 -2.54
CA VAL A 30 2.66 5.88 -2.03
C VAL A 30 1.82 6.14 -0.79
N ILE A 31 0.62 5.56 -0.78
CA ILE A 31 -0.29 5.53 0.36
C ILE A 31 -0.39 4.07 0.79
N TRP A 32 -0.01 3.77 2.03
CA TRP A 32 -0.02 2.42 2.59
C TRP A 32 -1.05 2.31 3.71
N ILE A 33 -2.08 1.50 3.49
CA ILE A 33 -3.17 1.28 4.46
C ILE A 33 -3.07 -0.13 5.04
N GLY A 34 -3.06 -0.23 6.38
CA GLY A 34 -3.20 -1.49 7.12
C GLY A 34 -4.67 -1.81 7.40
N ALA A 35 -5.05 -3.08 7.36
CA ALA A 35 -6.40 -3.56 7.62
C ALA A 35 -6.46 -4.58 8.76
N GLN A 36 -6.68 -5.86 8.49
CA GLN A 36 -6.43 -6.92 9.48
C GLN A 36 -5.08 -7.55 9.19
N GLU A 37 -4.03 -6.88 9.65
CA GLU A 37 -2.64 -7.27 9.47
C GLU A 37 -1.97 -7.73 10.76
N CYS A 38 -0.82 -8.39 10.60
CA CYS A 38 0.12 -8.66 11.69
C CYS A 38 1.36 -7.76 11.63
N THR A 39 1.35 -6.77 10.73
CA THR A 39 2.44 -5.82 10.44
C THR A 39 3.70 -6.50 9.87
N GLY A 40 3.68 -7.81 9.65
CA GLY A 40 4.79 -8.59 9.11
C GLY A 40 5.24 -8.14 7.71
N CYS A 41 4.33 -7.63 6.87
CA CYS A 41 4.71 -7.09 5.55
C CYS A 41 5.49 -5.78 5.70
N THR A 42 5.09 -4.89 6.61
CA THR A 42 5.86 -3.69 6.97
C THR A 42 7.20 -4.07 7.57
N GLU A 43 7.25 -5.01 8.51
CA GLU A 43 8.49 -5.51 9.09
C GLU A 43 9.42 -6.08 8.00
N SER A 44 8.88 -6.79 7.01
CA SER A 44 9.68 -7.31 5.89
C SER A 44 10.40 -6.22 5.10
N LEU A 45 9.83 -5.00 5.03
CA LEU A 45 10.44 -3.84 4.40
C LEU A 45 11.76 -3.45 5.09
N LEU A 46 11.80 -3.53 6.41
CA LEU A 46 13.01 -3.23 7.20
C LEU A 46 14.14 -4.26 6.96
N ARG A 47 13.84 -5.39 6.31
CA ARG A 47 14.83 -6.44 5.96
C ARG A 47 15.23 -6.37 4.49
N ALA A 48 14.70 -5.43 3.72
CA ALA A 48 15.09 -5.22 2.34
C ALA A 48 16.53 -4.70 2.24
N THR A 49 17.28 -5.16 1.24
CA THR A 49 18.68 -4.75 1.01
C THR A 49 18.87 -3.97 -0.29
N HIS A 50 17.93 -4.05 -1.24
CA HIS A 50 18.07 -3.46 -2.58
C HIS A 50 16.69 -3.02 -3.14
N PRO A 51 16.20 -1.82 -2.80
CA PRO A 51 16.79 -0.84 -1.86
C PRO A 51 16.55 -1.23 -0.39
N THR A 52 17.33 -0.64 0.52
CA THR A 52 17.02 -0.62 1.96
C THR A 52 15.84 0.30 2.24
N VAL A 53 15.23 0.22 3.44
CA VAL A 53 14.05 1.03 3.77
C VAL A 53 14.35 2.53 3.73
N GLU A 54 15.53 2.95 4.20
CA GLU A 54 15.97 4.34 4.16
C GLU A 54 16.11 4.85 2.73
N ASN A 55 16.75 4.08 1.84
CA ASN A 55 16.87 4.45 0.43
C ASN A 55 15.53 4.40 -0.30
N LEU A 56 14.63 3.50 0.13
CA LEU A 56 13.27 3.44 -0.39
C LEU A 56 12.52 4.74 -0.10
N VAL A 57 12.46 5.16 1.17
CA VAL A 57 11.65 6.32 1.60
C VAL A 57 12.30 7.66 1.28
N LEU A 58 13.63 7.73 1.17
CA LEU A 58 14.36 8.97 0.89
C LEU A 58 14.65 9.20 -0.60
N GLU A 59 14.82 8.13 -1.38
CA GLU A 59 15.31 8.25 -2.76
C GLU A 59 14.38 7.61 -3.80
N THR A 60 13.56 6.63 -3.43
CA THR A 60 12.84 5.80 -4.41
C THR A 60 11.37 6.14 -4.52
N ILE A 61 10.67 6.36 -3.41
CA ILE A 61 9.24 6.69 -3.35
C ILE A 61 9.01 7.88 -2.43
N SER A 62 7.86 8.52 -2.57
CA SER A 62 7.37 9.44 -1.54
C SER A 62 6.32 8.71 -0.71
N LEU A 63 6.68 8.26 0.49
CA LEU A 63 5.76 7.57 1.39
C LEU A 63 4.88 8.59 2.12
N GLU A 64 3.75 8.95 1.51
CA GLU A 64 2.87 10.04 1.95
C GLU A 64 2.00 9.64 3.15
N TYR A 65 1.69 8.35 3.29
CA TYR A 65 0.94 7.81 4.42
C TYR A 65 1.36 6.38 4.72
N HIS A 66 1.71 6.13 5.98
CA HIS A 66 1.93 4.80 6.55
C HIS A 66 1.85 4.89 8.07
N GLU A 67 0.83 4.30 8.71
CA GLU A 67 0.55 4.52 10.14
C GLU A 67 1.74 4.16 11.07
N VAL A 68 2.45 3.06 10.76
CA VAL A 68 3.62 2.61 11.54
C VAL A 68 4.83 3.58 11.49
N LEU A 69 5.04 4.27 10.36
CA LEU A 69 6.25 5.08 10.12
C LEU A 69 5.99 6.59 10.11
N SER A 70 4.73 7.00 10.11
CA SER A 70 4.36 8.43 10.10
C SER A 70 4.70 9.08 11.44
N ALA A 71 5.30 10.27 11.38
CA ALA A 71 5.53 11.08 12.58
C ALA A 71 4.23 11.70 13.14
N ALA A 72 3.28 12.00 12.25
CA ALA A 72 1.95 12.49 12.62
C ALA A 72 1.08 11.35 13.18
N PHE A 73 0.15 11.70 14.08
CA PHE A 73 -0.78 10.76 14.71
C PHE A 73 -2.19 11.38 14.80
N GLY A 74 -3.21 10.55 15.07
CA GLY A 74 -4.59 11.01 15.26
C GLY A 74 -5.08 11.91 14.13
N HIS A 75 -5.58 13.10 14.45
CA HIS A 75 -6.10 14.03 13.44
C HIS A 75 -5.06 14.47 12.41
N GLN A 76 -3.78 14.62 12.80
CA GLN A 76 -2.74 15.07 11.88
C GLN A 76 -2.42 14.02 10.82
N VAL A 77 -2.44 12.73 11.18
CA VAL A 77 -2.17 11.66 10.21
C VAL A 77 -3.36 11.47 9.25
N GLU A 78 -4.59 11.66 9.73
CA GLU A 78 -5.78 11.64 8.89
C GLU A 78 -5.83 12.83 7.94
N GLU A 79 -5.39 14.01 8.39
CA GLU A 79 -5.21 15.18 7.53
C GLU A 79 -4.14 14.91 6.45
N ASN A 80 -3.00 14.31 6.80
CA ASN A 80 -1.98 13.91 5.83
C ASN A 80 -2.55 12.94 4.78
N LYS A 81 -3.28 11.91 5.21
CA LYS A 81 -3.97 10.97 4.30
C LYS A 81 -4.90 11.71 3.36
N HIS A 82 -5.77 12.58 3.88
CA HIS A 82 -6.71 13.33 3.08
C HIS A 82 -6.01 14.22 2.04
N ASN A 83 -5.00 14.98 2.48
CA ASN A 83 -4.22 15.86 1.62
C ASN A 83 -3.50 15.09 0.51
N ALA A 84 -2.91 13.93 0.83
CA ALA A 84 -2.24 13.08 -0.15
C ALA A 84 -3.21 12.50 -1.20
N LEU A 85 -4.39 12.04 -0.75
CA LEU A 85 -5.42 11.51 -1.64
C LEU A 85 -5.91 12.55 -2.66
N GLU A 86 -6.09 13.79 -2.25
CA GLU A 86 -6.52 14.88 -3.14
C GLU A 86 -5.37 15.39 -4.02
N LYS A 87 -4.21 15.69 -3.42
CA LYS A 87 -3.05 16.25 -4.13
C LYS A 87 -2.52 15.32 -5.23
N TYR A 88 -2.50 14.01 -4.98
CA TYR A 88 -1.91 13.02 -5.89
C TYR A 88 -2.96 12.14 -6.58
N LYS A 89 -4.22 12.58 -6.63
CA LYS A 89 -5.30 11.83 -7.29
C LYS A 89 -4.92 11.42 -8.72
N GLY A 90 -5.10 10.14 -9.02
CA GLY A 90 -4.74 9.51 -10.30
C GLY A 90 -3.24 9.26 -10.49
N GLN A 91 -2.41 9.48 -9.47
CA GLN A 91 -0.94 9.48 -9.56
C GLN A 91 -0.27 8.56 -8.54
N TYR A 92 -0.87 8.36 -7.36
CA TYR A 92 -0.30 7.52 -6.31
C TYR A 92 -0.50 6.02 -6.52
N VAL A 93 0.39 5.24 -5.92
CA VAL A 93 0.22 3.80 -5.72
C VAL A 93 -0.41 3.59 -4.35
N LEU A 94 -1.52 2.85 -4.32
CA LEU A 94 -2.11 2.36 -3.07
C LEU A 94 -1.50 1.00 -2.73
N VAL A 95 -0.95 0.86 -1.54
CA VAL A 95 -0.53 -0.42 -0.96
C VAL A 95 -1.52 -0.77 0.15
N VAL A 96 -2.03 -2.00 0.14
CA VAL A 96 -2.90 -2.53 1.19
C VAL A 96 -2.26 -3.76 1.82
N ASP A 97 -2.05 -3.69 3.14
CA ASP A 97 -1.63 -4.81 3.98
C ASP A 97 -2.80 -5.29 4.84
N GLY A 98 -2.91 -6.60 5.07
CA GLY A 98 -4.01 -7.18 5.84
C GLY A 98 -5.27 -7.52 5.02
N SER A 99 -6.09 -8.40 5.58
CA SER A 99 -7.40 -8.76 5.00
C SER A 99 -8.47 -7.73 5.36
N ILE A 100 -9.57 -7.69 4.61
CA ILE A 100 -10.66 -6.73 4.85
C ILE A 100 -11.86 -7.46 5.46
N PRO A 101 -12.28 -7.15 6.70
CA PRO A 101 -13.45 -7.77 7.30
C PRO A 101 -14.72 -7.13 6.76
N LEU A 102 -15.65 -7.94 6.25
CA LEU A 102 -16.95 -7.47 5.76
C LEU A 102 -18.14 -7.85 6.65
N LYS A 103 -17.94 -8.76 7.60
CA LYS A 103 -19.02 -9.18 8.52
C LYS A 103 -19.40 -8.04 9.45
N ASP A 104 -20.67 -8.03 9.87
CA ASP A 104 -21.24 -7.07 10.82
C ASP A 104 -20.92 -5.61 10.44
N ASN A 105 -21.09 -5.30 9.15
CA ASN A 105 -20.86 -3.97 8.58
C ASN A 105 -19.40 -3.48 8.69
N GLY A 106 -18.43 -4.39 8.78
CA GLY A 106 -17.01 -4.08 8.73
C GLY A 106 -16.40 -3.58 10.04
N ILE A 107 -17.14 -3.64 11.15
CA ILE A 107 -16.72 -3.09 12.45
C ILE A 107 -15.49 -3.77 13.07
N TYR A 108 -15.08 -4.92 12.54
CA TYR A 108 -13.94 -5.68 13.05
C TYR A 108 -12.58 -5.03 12.74
N CYS A 109 -12.55 -4.01 11.88
CA CYS A 109 -11.39 -3.13 11.72
C CYS A 109 -11.88 -1.71 11.45
N MET A 110 -11.67 -0.83 12.44
CA MET A 110 -12.12 0.56 12.43
C MET A 110 -10.90 1.47 12.60
N VAL A 111 -10.74 2.42 11.70
CA VAL A 111 -9.69 3.46 11.79
C VAL A 111 -10.38 4.82 11.74
N ALA A 112 -10.00 5.71 12.65
CA ALA A 112 -10.61 7.04 12.80
C ALA A 112 -12.15 7.02 12.93
N GLY A 113 -12.71 5.94 13.48
CA GLY A 113 -14.17 5.79 13.66
C GLY A 113 -14.93 5.30 12.42
N GLU A 114 -14.23 4.96 11.33
CA GLU A 114 -14.82 4.45 10.09
C GLU A 114 -14.32 3.02 9.79
N PRO A 115 -15.15 2.13 9.20
CA PRO A 115 -14.70 0.82 8.75
C PRO A 115 -13.55 0.94 7.75
N ILE A 116 -12.51 0.10 7.91
CA ILE A 116 -11.32 0.18 7.05
C ILE A 116 -11.63 -0.03 5.56
N VAL A 117 -12.71 -0.78 5.27
CA VAL A 117 -13.18 -0.99 3.90
C VAL A 117 -13.52 0.34 3.20
N ASP A 118 -14.00 1.35 3.93
CA ASP A 118 -14.37 2.64 3.37
C ASP A 118 -13.13 3.52 3.10
N HIS A 119 -12.14 3.47 4.00
CA HIS A 119 -10.81 4.06 3.75
C HIS A 119 -10.17 3.47 2.48
N ILE A 120 -10.20 2.14 2.35
CA ILE A 120 -9.64 1.43 1.19
C ILE A 120 -10.38 1.80 -0.09
N ARG A 121 -11.73 1.84 -0.08
CA ARG A 121 -12.52 2.24 -1.27
C ARG A 121 -12.21 3.66 -1.70
N LYS A 122 -12.18 4.60 -0.75
CA LYS A 122 -11.86 6.01 -1.01
C LYS A 122 -10.47 6.18 -1.61
N ALA A 123 -9.47 5.45 -1.10
CA ALA A 123 -8.12 5.46 -1.64
C ALA A 123 -8.01 4.73 -3.00
N ALA A 124 -8.71 3.62 -3.17
CA ALA A 124 -8.70 2.85 -4.42
C ALA A 124 -9.31 3.64 -5.59
N ASP A 125 -10.20 4.58 -5.32
CA ASP A 125 -10.86 5.39 -6.36
C ASP A 125 -9.92 6.35 -7.08
N GLY A 126 -8.92 6.87 -6.37
CA GLY A 126 -7.91 7.80 -6.89
C GLY A 126 -6.56 7.16 -7.20
N ALA A 127 -6.38 5.86 -6.99
CA ALA A 127 -5.10 5.20 -7.21
C ALA A 127 -4.77 5.01 -8.70
N ALA A 128 -3.50 5.23 -9.06
CA ALA A 128 -2.97 4.89 -10.39
C ALA A 128 -2.69 3.38 -10.52
N ALA A 129 -2.33 2.74 -9.41
CA ALA A 129 -2.13 1.30 -9.28
C ALA A 129 -2.40 0.88 -7.83
N ILE A 130 -2.76 -0.39 -7.63
CA ILE A 130 -3.05 -0.94 -6.31
C ILE A 130 -2.20 -2.21 -6.11
N ILE A 131 -1.54 -2.31 -4.96
CA ILE A 131 -0.74 -3.46 -4.55
C ILE A 131 -1.41 -4.09 -3.32
N ALA A 132 -1.74 -5.37 -3.44
CA ALA A 132 -2.11 -6.22 -2.31
C ALA A 132 -0.84 -6.91 -1.81
N ILE A 133 -0.26 -6.41 -0.72
CA ILE A 133 0.95 -6.99 -0.13
C ILE A 133 0.62 -8.01 0.95
N GLY A 134 1.25 -9.18 0.87
CA GLY A 134 1.05 -10.28 1.79
C GLY A 134 -0.17 -11.15 1.48
N SER A 135 -0.17 -12.36 2.05
CA SER A 135 -1.25 -13.34 1.87
C SER A 135 -2.62 -12.84 2.33
N CYS A 136 -2.65 -11.98 3.35
CA CYS A 136 -3.90 -11.46 3.93
C CYS A 136 -4.67 -10.59 2.93
N SER A 137 -4.01 -9.61 2.29
CA SER A 137 -4.66 -8.74 1.30
C SER A 137 -4.84 -9.43 -0.05
N ALA A 138 -3.95 -10.37 -0.40
CA ALA A 138 -4.01 -11.11 -1.66
C ALA A 138 -5.17 -12.12 -1.70
N TRP A 139 -5.40 -12.89 -0.64
CA TRP A 139 -6.38 -13.98 -0.62
C TRP A 139 -7.03 -14.25 0.76
N GLY A 140 -6.91 -13.33 1.72
CA GLY A 140 -7.53 -13.42 3.05
C GLY A 140 -6.59 -13.91 4.15
N GLY A 141 -5.60 -14.74 3.82
CA GLY A 141 -4.57 -15.19 4.77
C GLY A 141 -5.14 -15.94 5.99
N VAL A 142 -4.45 -15.83 7.13
CA VAL A 142 -4.84 -16.52 8.37
C VAL A 142 -6.16 -16.00 8.95
N ALA A 143 -6.47 -14.72 8.75
CA ALA A 143 -7.70 -14.10 9.26
C ALA A 143 -8.97 -14.68 8.59
N ALA A 144 -8.85 -15.13 7.34
CA ALA A 144 -9.92 -15.80 6.58
C ALA A 144 -9.94 -17.33 6.78
N ALA A 145 -8.99 -17.91 7.51
CA ALA A 145 -8.90 -19.35 7.70
C ALA A 145 -9.97 -19.89 8.66
N GLY A 146 -10.18 -21.22 8.62
CA GLY A 146 -11.09 -21.93 9.50
C GLY A 146 -12.53 -21.42 9.36
N VAL A 147 -13.11 -20.95 10.48
CA VAL A 147 -14.49 -20.44 10.51
C VAL A 147 -14.65 -19.01 10.00
N ASN A 148 -13.54 -18.32 9.67
CA ASN A 148 -13.51 -16.91 9.24
C ASN A 148 -14.43 -16.00 10.09
N PRO A 149 -14.10 -15.76 11.36
CA PRO A 149 -15.02 -15.17 12.34
C PRO A 149 -15.45 -13.74 12.00
N THR A 150 -14.63 -13.01 11.23
CA THR A 150 -14.83 -11.59 10.88
C THR A 150 -15.28 -11.38 9.43
N GLY A 151 -15.47 -12.46 8.66
CA GLY A 151 -15.74 -12.37 7.22
C GLY A 151 -14.62 -11.63 6.49
N ALA A 152 -13.37 -11.94 6.83
CA ALA A 152 -12.17 -11.44 6.19
C ALA A 152 -12.12 -11.90 4.73
N VAL A 153 -11.88 -10.96 3.82
CA VAL A 153 -11.75 -11.21 2.37
C VAL A 153 -10.49 -10.55 1.82
N SER A 154 -10.14 -10.92 0.58
CA SER A 154 -9.07 -10.28 -0.18
C SER A 154 -9.44 -8.88 -0.67
N LEU A 155 -8.43 -8.08 -1.03
CA LEU A 155 -8.63 -6.78 -1.66
C LEU A 155 -9.37 -6.87 -3.00
N GLN A 156 -9.12 -7.94 -3.76
CA GLN A 156 -9.77 -8.18 -5.05
C GLN A 156 -11.28 -8.41 -4.91
N GLU A 157 -11.72 -9.01 -3.79
CA GLU A 157 -13.14 -9.21 -3.51
C GLU A 157 -13.85 -7.91 -3.12
N VAL A 158 -13.17 -7.02 -2.41
CA VAL A 158 -13.70 -5.69 -2.05
C VAL A 158 -13.81 -4.78 -3.29
N TYR A 159 -12.87 -4.88 -4.22
CA TYR A 159 -12.72 -3.94 -5.33
C TYR A 159 -12.76 -4.63 -6.71
N ARG A 160 -13.92 -5.21 -7.06
CA ARG A 160 -14.17 -5.82 -8.38
C ARG A 160 -14.49 -4.82 -9.50
N ALA A 161 -14.81 -3.57 -9.16
CA ALA A 161 -15.53 -2.66 -10.06
C ALA A 161 -14.66 -1.89 -11.08
N LYS A 162 -13.34 -1.83 -10.91
CA LYS A 162 -12.45 -1.17 -11.88
C LYS A 162 -11.45 -2.15 -12.49
N ARG A 163 -11.19 -1.95 -13.78
CA ARG A 163 -10.14 -2.59 -14.58
C ARG A 163 -8.73 -2.10 -14.18
N LEU A 164 -8.52 -1.81 -12.90
CA LEU A 164 -7.22 -1.49 -12.33
C LEU A 164 -6.52 -2.81 -12.03
N SER A 165 -5.27 -2.94 -12.47
CA SER A 165 -4.45 -4.10 -12.14
C SER A 165 -4.10 -4.06 -10.65
N ILE A 166 -4.71 -4.95 -9.86
CA ILE A 166 -4.27 -5.24 -8.50
C ILE A 166 -3.09 -6.20 -8.60
N PHE A 167 -1.92 -5.77 -8.15
CA PHE A 167 -0.73 -6.60 -8.10
C PHE A 167 -0.66 -7.30 -6.75
N GLN A 168 -0.71 -8.63 -6.76
CA GLN A 168 -0.51 -9.43 -5.56
C GLN A 168 0.99 -9.64 -5.33
N VAL A 169 1.50 -9.16 -4.21
CA VAL A 169 2.91 -9.31 -3.80
C VAL A 169 2.95 -10.20 -2.58
N VAL A 170 3.16 -11.50 -2.80
CA VAL A 170 3.29 -12.51 -1.75
C VAL A 170 4.67 -13.15 -1.88
N ARG A 171 5.40 -13.23 -0.77
CA ARG A 171 6.64 -14.03 -0.75
C ARG A 171 6.25 -15.50 -0.84
N GLN A 172 6.51 -16.14 -1.97
CA GLN A 172 6.49 -17.60 -2.05
C GLN A 172 7.66 -18.10 -1.18
N THR A 173 7.35 -18.65 0.00
CA THR A 173 8.27 -19.58 0.65
C THR A 173 8.27 -20.84 -0.22
N ALA A 174 9.40 -21.12 -0.86
CA ALA A 174 9.67 -22.42 -1.46
C ALA A 174 9.77 -23.50 -0.38
#